data_AF-V4P4H5-F1
#
_entry.id   AF-V4P4H5-F1
#
_cell.length_a   1.000
_cell.length_b   1.000
_cell.length_c   1.000
_cell.angle_alpha   90.00
_cell.angle_beta   90.00
_cell.angle_gamma   90.00
#
_symmetry.space_group_name_H-M   'P 1'
#
loop_
_entity.id
_entity.type
_entity.pdbx_description
1 polymer ?
#
loop_
_entity_poly.entity_id
_entity_poly.type
_entity_poly.pdbx_seq_one_letter_code
_entity_poly.pdbx_strand_id
1 'polypeptide(L)'
;MNPPDLNTRIMGSRLVAPVVMATSAFITYLWWVDGCQNMLGIFMICIFAASANAMKQVAAYREWQQAWDAMVPGEIAAKRRKQRAFIGTLIVAILAFGGIMLASRPAAAPYLHEWGMPLIVVGGLLGAAWLVIRLLWWVWSRWRRHRSLLVAVAVKRPVVHVPSLQTAYQRLPSYCQPLLKGRS
;
A
#
# COMPACT_ATOMS: atom_id res chain seq x y z
N MET A 1 3.58 -17.26 -7.13
CA MET A 1 4.58 -16.55 -6.31
C MET A 1 4.31 -16.92 -4.86
N ASN A 2 5.31 -17.39 -4.11
CA ASN A 2 5.11 -17.76 -2.71
C ASN A 2 4.83 -16.51 -1.86
N PRO A 3 3.97 -16.61 -0.84
CA PRO A 3 3.76 -15.49 0.07
C PRO A 3 5.08 -15.17 0.79
N PRO A 4 5.42 -13.87 0.96
CA PRO A 4 6.58 -13.50 1.76
C PRO A 4 6.39 -13.90 3.22
N ASP A 5 7.50 -14.21 3.90
CA ASP A 5 7.53 -14.56 5.31
C ASP A 5 6.86 -13.52 6.20
N LEU A 6 6.40 -13.94 7.38
CA LEU A 6 5.69 -13.08 8.33
C LEU A 6 6.51 -11.83 8.69
N ASN A 7 7.81 -11.99 8.93
CA ASN A 7 8.71 -10.88 9.27
C ASN A 7 8.80 -9.87 8.14
N THR A 8 8.96 -10.34 6.90
CA THR A 8 8.98 -9.50 5.70
C THR A 8 7.63 -8.80 5.48
N ARG A 9 6.51 -9.46 5.77
CA ARG A 9 5.17 -8.86 5.71
C ARG A 9 4.96 -7.75 6.74
N ILE A 10 5.49 -7.93 7.95
CA ILE A 10 5.42 -6.94 9.03
C ILE A 10 6.33 -5.75 8.69
N MET A 11 7.60 -6.00 8.37
CA MET A 11 8.55 -4.94 8.00
C MET A 11 8.12 -4.18 6.75
N GLY A 12 7.68 -4.88 5.70
CA GLY A 12 7.21 -4.28 4.44
C GLY A 12 5.75 -3.84 4.47
N SER A 13 5.11 -3.84 5.65
CA SER A 13 3.72 -3.38 5.75
C SER A 13 3.63 -1.90 5.44
N ARG A 14 2.52 -1.45 4.82
CA ARG A 14 2.33 -0.03 4.46
C ARG A 14 2.27 0.90 5.67
N LEU A 15 2.20 0.33 6.86
CA LEU A 15 1.93 1.00 8.12
C LEU A 15 3.19 1.05 8.98
N VAL A 16 3.88 -0.08 9.06
CA VAL A 16 5.10 -0.24 9.86
C VAL A 16 6.30 0.29 9.09
N ALA A 17 6.41 0.01 7.78
CA ALA A 17 7.59 0.37 7.02
C ALA A 17 7.90 1.88 7.04
N PRO A 18 6.93 2.80 6.83
CA PRO A 18 7.21 4.24 6.84
C PRO A 18 7.67 4.73 8.21
N VAL A 19 7.08 4.19 9.30
CA VAL A 19 7.47 4.54 10.68
C VAL A 19 8.88 4.07 10.95
N VAL A 20 9.18 2.80 10.67
CA VAL A 20 10.52 2.23 10.83
C VAL A 20 11.55 2.99 10.00
N MET A 21 11.24 3.31 8.75
CA MET A 21 12.14 4.07 7.88
C MET A 21 12.35 5.51 8.37
N ALA A 22 11.29 6.21 8.78
CA ALA A 22 11.40 7.58 9.29
C ALA A 22 12.19 7.63 10.59
N THR A 23 11.92 6.73 11.53
CA THR A 23 12.67 6.61 12.78
C THR A 23 14.13 6.26 12.52
N SER A 24 14.40 5.29 11.64
CA SER A 24 15.78 4.92 11.29
C SER A 24 16.53 6.09 10.62
N ALA A 25 15.89 6.79 9.69
CA ALA A 25 16.49 7.96 9.02
C ALA A 25 16.75 9.11 10.00
N PHE A 26 15.80 9.41 10.89
CA PHE A 26 15.96 10.45 11.90
C PHE A 26 17.10 10.14 12.87
N ILE A 27 17.18 8.90 13.36
CA ILE A 27 18.26 8.49 14.26
C ILE A 27 19.61 8.50 13.53
N THR A 28 19.65 8.08 12.26
CA THR A 28 20.87 8.17 11.44
C THR A 28 21.31 9.63 11.24
N TYR A 29 20.35 10.55 11.10
CA TYR A 29 20.62 11.99 11.03
C TYR A 29 21.18 12.54 12.34
N LEU A 30 20.58 12.18 13.49
CA LEU A 30 21.11 12.59 14.80
C LEU A 30 22.53 12.05 15.02
N TRP A 31 22.77 10.80 14.63
CA TRP A 31 24.11 10.21 14.68
C TRP A 31 25.12 11.00 13.84
N TRP A 32 24.72 11.42 12.64
CA TRP A 32 25.55 12.24 11.76
C TRP A 32 25.89 13.61 12.34
N VAL A 33 24.93 14.28 12.98
CA VAL A 33 25.08 15.64 13.52
C VAL A 33 25.86 15.67 14.83
N ASP A 34 25.50 14.81 15.79
CA ASP A 34 26.04 14.87 17.16
C ASP A 34 27.24 13.93 17.38
N GLY A 35 27.56 13.05 16.41
CA GLY A 35 28.64 12.06 16.52
C GLY A 35 28.47 11.05 17.67
N CYS A 36 27.34 11.10 18.38
CA CYS A 36 27.08 10.32 19.56
C CYS A 36 26.54 8.94 19.12
N GLN A 37 27.30 7.88 19.38
CA GLN A 37 26.95 6.45 19.18
C GLN A 37 27.10 5.88 17.75
N ASN A 38 28.36 5.73 17.31
CA ASN A 38 28.75 5.13 16.02
C ASN A 38 28.09 3.79 15.67
N MET A 39 27.86 2.91 16.64
CA MET A 39 27.24 1.62 16.35
C MET A 39 25.73 1.70 16.11
N LEU A 40 25.05 2.67 16.74
CA LEU A 40 23.60 2.79 16.64
C LEU A 40 23.18 3.36 15.28
N GLY A 41 23.95 4.30 14.73
CA GLY A 41 23.74 4.82 13.36
C GLY A 41 23.87 3.72 12.29
N ILE A 42 24.93 2.91 12.35
CA ILE A 42 25.15 1.79 11.41
C ILE A 42 23.98 0.79 11.51
N PHE A 43 23.56 0.45 12.73
CA PHE A 43 22.43 -0.45 12.95
C PHE A 43 21.12 0.07 12.33
N MET A 44 20.86 1.38 12.47
CA MET A 44 19.67 2.01 11.86
C MET A 44 19.73 2.04 10.33
N ILE A 45 20.90 2.20 9.73
CA ILE A 45 21.08 2.07 8.27
C ILE A 45 20.72 0.64 7.82
N CYS A 46 21.15 -0.38 8.56
CA CYS A 46 20.79 -1.77 8.27
C CYS A 46 19.27 -2.01 8.37
N ILE A 47 18.62 -1.48 9.42
CA ILE A 47 17.16 -1.56 9.57
C ILE A 47 16.44 -0.85 8.42
N PHE A 48 16.91 0.33 8.04
CA PHE A 48 16.35 1.09 6.92
C PHE A 48 16.42 0.30 5.61
N ALA A 49 17.60 -0.26 5.30
CA ALA A 49 17.81 -1.07 4.11
C ALA A 49 16.95 -2.35 4.11
N ALA A 50 16.86 -3.04 5.26
CA ALA A 50 16.03 -4.22 5.42
C ALA A 50 14.54 -3.91 5.22
N SER A 51 14.05 -2.82 5.81
CA SER A 51 12.67 -2.34 5.64
C SER A 51 12.36 -2.00 4.18
N ALA A 52 13.28 -1.29 3.50
CA ALA A 52 13.13 -0.95 2.09
C ALA A 52 13.09 -2.20 1.19
N ASN A 53 13.92 -3.21 1.46
CA ASN A 53 13.89 -4.48 0.73
C ASN A 53 12.57 -5.24 1.00
N ALA A 54 12.12 -5.29 2.24
CA ALA A 54 10.85 -5.92 2.61
C ALA A 54 9.66 -5.23 1.91
N MET A 55 9.67 -3.90 1.80
CA MET A 55 8.66 -3.15 1.04
C MET A 55 8.63 -3.56 -0.43
N LYS A 56 9.78 -3.71 -1.08
CA LYS A 56 9.86 -4.15 -2.48
C LYS A 56 9.26 -5.54 -2.66
N GLN A 57 9.59 -6.49 -1.79
CA GLN A 57 9.05 -7.85 -1.85
C GLN A 57 7.53 -7.87 -1.62
N VAL A 58 7.04 -7.14 -0.63
CA VAL A 58 5.61 -7.03 -0.33
C VAL A 58 4.86 -6.31 -1.46
N ALA A 59 5.48 -5.32 -2.12
CA ALA A 59 4.91 -4.64 -3.28
C ALA A 59 4.75 -5.60 -4.47
N ALA A 60 5.82 -6.32 -4.83
CA ALA A 60 5.79 -7.32 -5.90
C ALA A 60 4.73 -8.41 -5.65
N TYR A 61 4.65 -8.92 -4.41
CA TYR A 61 3.61 -9.88 -4.04
C TYR A 61 2.20 -9.29 -4.15
N ARG A 62 2.01 -8.02 -3.78
CA ARG A 62 0.70 -7.34 -3.91
C ARG A 62 0.32 -7.06 -5.36
N GLU A 63 1.28 -6.79 -6.23
CA GLU A 63 1.03 -6.63 -7.67
C GLU A 63 0.60 -7.95 -8.29
N TRP A 64 1.34 -9.02 -8.00
CA TRP A 64 0.94 -10.37 -8.37
C TRP A 64 -0.46 -10.70 -7.84
N GLN A 65 -0.73 -10.43 -6.56
CA GLN A 65 -2.04 -10.69 -5.96
C GLN A 65 -3.15 -9.85 -6.59
N GLN A 66 -2.88 -8.60 -6.98
CA GLN A 66 -3.86 -7.75 -7.66
C GLN A 66 -4.17 -8.27 -9.07
N ALA A 67 -3.16 -8.74 -9.81
CA ALA A 67 -3.37 -9.38 -11.10
C ALA A 67 -4.26 -10.63 -10.98
N TRP A 68 -4.05 -11.45 -9.95
CA TRP A 68 -4.91 -12.60 -9.67
C TRP A 68 -6.33 -12.20 -9.23
N ASP A 69 -6.46 -11.25 -8.29
CA ASP A 69 -7.76 -10.77 -7.81
C ASP A 69 -8.57 -10.11 -8.95
N ALA A 70 -7.92 -9.52 -9.97
CA ALA A 70 -8.58 -8.94 -11.13
C ALA A 70 -9.23 -9.98 -12.07
N MET A 71 -8.80 -11.25 -11.99
CA MET A 71 -9.41 -12.36 -12.73
C MET A 71 -10.64 -12.94 -11.99
N VAL A 72 -10.88 -12.53 -10.74
CA VAL A 72 -12.00 -13.01 -9.92
C VAL A 72 -13.22 -12.07 -10.06
N PRO A 73 -14.45 -12.59 -10.24
CA PRO A 73 -15.66 -11.77 -10.39
C PRO A 73 -15.90 -10.76 -9.25
N GLY A 74 -16.39 -9.57 -9.61
CA GLY A 74 -16.10 -8.28 -8.97
C GLY A 74 -16.63 -7.95 -7.57
N GLU A 75 -17.39 -8.81 -6.90
CA GLU A 75 -17.96 -8.47 -5.57
C GLU A 75 -16.92 -8.54 -4.44
N ILE A 76 -15.96 -9.47 -4.53
CA ILE A 76 -14.97 -9.71 -3.46
C ILE A 76 -13.92 -8.57 -3.42
N ALA A 77 -13.59 -7.98 -4.56
CA ALA A 77 -12.61 -6.90 -4.67
C ALA A 77 -13.05 -5.60 -3.97
N ALA A 78 -14.36 -5.32 -3.94
CA ALA A 78 -14.90 -4.09 -3.36
C ALA A 78 -14.82 -4.06 -1.82
N LYS A 79 -15.12 -5.18 -1.13
CA LYS A 79 -15.03 -5.30 0.33
C LYS A 79 -13.60 -5.11 0.84
N ARG A 80 -12.62 -5.75 0.19
CA ARG A 80 -11.19 -5.63 0.56
C ARG A 80 -10.66 -4.20 0.43
N ARG A 81 -11.19 -3.40 -0.51
CA ARG A 81 -10.77 -2.02 -0.74
C ARG A 81 -11.19 -1.07 0.39
N LYS A 82 -12.43 -1.22 0.91
CA LYS A 82 -12.94 -0.40 2.04
C LYS A 82 -12.16 -0.67 3.33
N GLN A 83 -11.87 -1.93 3.64
CA GLN A 83 -11.17 -2.30 4.88
C GLN A 83 -9.74 -1.74 4.94
N ARG A 84 -9.02 -1.71 3.80
CA ARG A 84 -7.68 -1.12 3.70
C ARG A 84 -7.67 0.40 3.91
N ALA A 85 -8.76 1.10 3.57
CA ALA A 85 -8.86 2.53 3.78
C ALA A 85 -9.02 2.86 5.27
N PHE A 86 -9.88 2.13 5.98
CA PHE A 86 -10.16 2.33 7.40
C PHE A 86 -8.90 2.16 8.28
N ILE A 87 -8.13 1.09 8.06
CA ILE A 87 -6.90 0.82 8.84
C ILE A 87 -5.85 1.92 8.60
N GLY A 88 -5.75 2.44 7.38
CA GLY A 88 -4.84 3.55 7.05
C GLY A 88 -5.19 4.82 7.80
N THR A 89 -6.47 5.19 7.90
CA THR A 89 -6.92 6.35 8.69
C THR A 89 -6.65 6.20 10.18
N LEU A 90 -6.88 5.00 10.74
CA LEU A 90 -6.66 4.76 12.17
C LEU A 90 -5.19 4.99 12.57
N ILE A 91 -4.25 4.61 11.73
CA ILE A 91 -2.82 4.67 12.06
C ILE A 91 -2.26 6.07 11.88
N VAL A 92 -2.72 6.83 10.88
CA VAL A 92 -2.41 8.26 10.78
C VAL A 92 -2.89 8.99 12.03
N ALA A 93 -4.09 8.64 12.54
CA ALA A 93 -4.59 9.22 13.79
C ALA A 93 -3.71 8.86 15.01
N ILE A 94 -3.27 7.60 15.13
CA ILE A 94 -2.38 7.17 16.22
C ILE A 94 -1.02 7.88 16.16
N LEU A 95 -0.42 8.00 14.97
CA LEU A 95 0.86 8.69 14.80
C LEU A 95 0.75 10.18 15.08
N ALA A 96 -0.32 10.83 14.61
CA ALA A 96 -0.58 12.24 14.92
C ALA A 96 -0.77 12.45 16.44
N PHE A 97 -1.53 11.58 17.09
CA PHE A 97 -1.73 11.63 18.53
C PHE A 97 -0.44 11.40 19.32
N GLY A 98 0.37 10.42 18.91
CA GLY A 98 1.68 10.15 19.51
C GLY A 98 2.64 11.31 19.36
N GLY A 99 2.65 11.98 18.20
CA GLY A 99 3.44 13.18 17.96
C GLY A 99 3.03 14.35 18.87
N ILE A 100 1.73 14.59 19.03
CA ILE A 100 1.19 15.62 19.92
C ILE A 100 1.57 15.34 21.39
N MET A 101 1.48 14.08 21.82
CA MET A 101 1.84 13.66 23.18
C MET A 101 3.34 13.74 23.48
N LEU A 102 4.19 13.57 22.47
CA LEU A 102 5.63 13.77 22.63
C LEU A 102 5.96 15.27 22.73
N ALA A 103 5.27 16.10 21.93
CA ALA A 103 5.45 17.54 21.92
C ALA A 103 4.99 18.23 23.21
N SER A 104 4.07 17.62 23.97
CA SER A 104 3.57 18.17 25.24
C SER A 104 4.48 17.92 26.44
N ARG A 105 5.62 17.23 26.30
CA ARG A 105 6.55 17.00 27.41
C ARG A 105 7.45 18.22 27.67
N PRO A 106 7.48 18.77 28.89
CA PRO A 106 8.21 20.00 29.21
C PRO A 106 9.74 19.86 29.11
N ALA A 107 10.28 18.64 29.23
CA ALA A 107 11.72 18.37 29.10
C ALA A 107 12.25 18.40 27.64
N ALA A 108 11.37 18.41 26.64
CA ALA A 108 11.75 18.49 25.23
C ALA A 108 11.73 19.93 24.67
N ALA A 109 11.38 20.91 25.52
CA ALA A 109 11.13 22.29 25.13
C ALA A 109 12.29 23.01 24.38
N PRO A 110 13.57 22.92 24.78
CA PRO A 110 14.62 23.67 24.09
C PRO A 110 14.91 23.13 22.68
N TYR A 111 14.89 21.81 22.49
CA TYR A 111 15.19 21.18 21.19
C TYR A 111 13.98 21.16 20.23
N LEU A 112 12.76 21.10 20.75
CA LEU A 112 11.54 21.16 19.93
C LEU A 112 11.21 22.57 19.44
N HIS A 113 11.61 23.62 20.19
CA HIS A 113 11.24 24.98 19.82
C HIS A 113 12.00 25.50 18.60
N GLU A 114 13.27 25.14 18.42
CA GLU A 114 14.07 25.60 17.28
C GLU A 114 13.84 24.76 16.00
N TRP A 115 13.75 23.44 16.12
CA TRP A 115 13.68 22.54 14.95
C TRP A 115 12.39 21.69 14.88
N GLY A 116 11.77 21.40 16.02
CA GLY A 116 10.59 20.53 16.11
C GLY A 116 9.31 21.19 15.59
N MET A 117 9.06 22.45 15.97
CA MET A 117 7.90 23.21 15.52
C MET A 117 7.80 23.36 13.99
N PRO A 118 8.86 23.78 13.26
CA PRO A 118 8.78 23.88 11.80
C PRO A 118 8.57 22.51 11.14
N LEU A 119 9.18 21.43 11.65
CA LEU A 119 8.96 20.07 11.12
C LEU A 119 7.53 19.58 11.35
N ILE A 120 6.93 19.85 12.51
CA ILE A 120 5.54 19.48 12.81
C ILE A 120 4.56 20.30 11.95
N VAL A 121 4.81 21.60 11.79
CA VAL A 121 3.97 22.47 10.96
C VAL A 121 4.09 22.09 9.49
N VAL A 122 5.30 21.93 8.96
CA VAL A 122 5.52 21.50 7.56
C VAL A 122 4.99 20.09 7.33
N GLY A 123 5.25 19.15 8.23
CA GLY A 123 4.72 17.79 8.17
C GLY A 123 3.19 17.76 8.24
N GLY A 124 2.59 18.57 9.11
CA GLY A 124 1.14 18.73 9.22
C GLY A 124 0.52 19.33 7.96
N LEU A 125 1.12 20.37 7.39
CA LEU A 125 0.68 21.00 6.14
C LEU A 125 0.79 20.04 4.95
N LEU A 126 1.89 19.31 4.83
CA LEU A 126 2.07 18.30 3.78
C LEU A 126 1.08 17.13 3.94
N GLY A 127 0.84 16.68 5.17
CA GLY A 127 -0.16 15.66 5.47
C GLY A 127 -1.59 16.09 5.13
N ALA A 128 -1.94 17.33 5.49
CA ALA A 128 -3.22 17.93 5.15
C ALA A 128 -3.39 18.10 3.63
N ALA A 129 -2.37 18.63 2.94
CA ALA A 129 -2.35 18.78 1.50
C ALA A 129 -2.51 17.41 0.79
N TRP A 130 -1.81 16.38 1.26
CA TRP A 130 -1.95 15.03 0.71
C TRP A 130 -3.35 14.45 0.92
N LEU A 131 -3.96 14.67 2.09
CA LEU A 131 -5.35 14.27 2.36
C LEU A 131 -6.34 14.97 1.43
N VAL A 132 -6.17 16.28 1.21
CA VAL A 132 -6.98 17.06 0.28
C VAL A 132 -6.83 16.54 -1.15
N ILE A 133 -5.58 16.33 -1.63
CA ILE A 133 -5.32 15.77 -2.96
C ILE A 133 -5.96 14.39 -3.10
N ARG A 134 -5.87 13.54 -2.06
CA ARG A 134 -6.47 12.20 -2.09
C ARG A 134 -8.00 12.24 -2.10
N LEU A 135 -8.62 13.16 -1.36
CA LEU A 135 -10.06 13.38 -1.39
C LEU A 135 -10.51 13.87 -2.77
N LEU A 136 -9.82 14.87 -3.32
CA LEU A 136 -10.07 15.39 -4.66
C LEU A 136 -9.91 14.28 -5.71
N TRP A 137 -8.87 13.46 -5.62
CA TRP A 137 -8.67 12.34 -6.54
C TRP A 137 -9.74 11.27 -6.39
N TRP A 138 -10.20 10.98 -5.17
CA TRP A 138 -11.31 10.05 -4.94
C TRP A 138 -12.61 10.55 -5.58
N VAL A 139 -12.98 11.82 -5.34
CA VAL A 139 -14.14 12.48 -5.95
C VAL A 139 -14.02 12.44 -7.47
N TRP A 140 -12.87 12.84 -8.01
CA TRP A 140 -12.65 12.90 -9.45
C TRP A 140 -12.67 11.51 -10.11
N SER A 141 -12.10 10.50 -9.45
CA SER A 141 -12.13 9.12 -9.95
C SER A 141 -13.56 8.54 -9.95
N ARG A 142 -14.39 8.92 -8.98
CA ARG A 142 -15.80 8.53 -8.92
C ARG A 142 -16.60 9.18 -10.04
N TRP A 143 -16.35 10.47 -10.29
CA TRP A 143 -16.94 11.21 -11.41
C TRP A 143 -16.54 10.64 -12.78
N ARG A 144 -15.26 10.29 -12.98
CA ARG A 144 -14.80 9.67 -14.25
C ARG A 144 -15.42 8.29 -14.49
N ARG A 145 -15.60 7.46 -13.45
CA ARG A 145 -16.22 6.13 -13.59
C ARG A 145 -17.68 6.18 -14.05
N HIS A 146 -18.42 7.23 -13.67
CA HIS A 146 -19.79 7.41 -14.17
C HIS A 146 -19.83 7.76 -15.66
N ARG A 147 -18.75 8.31 -16.24
CA ARG A 147 -18.67 8.60 -17.69
C ARG A 147 -18.22 7.41 -18.55
N SER A 148 -17.68 6.34 -17.96
CA SER A 148 -17.19 5.17 -18.71
C SER A 148 -18.17 3.98 -18.77
N LEU A 149 -19.37 4.10 -18.20
CA LEU A 149 -20.45 3.08 -18.29
C LEU A 149 -21.45 3.37 -19.43
N LEU A 150 -21.00 4.07 -20.46
CA LEU A 150 -21.65 4.11 -21.78
C LEU A 150 -20.73 3.51 -22.85
N VAL A 151 -19.95 2.50 -22.50
CA VAL A 151 -19.64 1.46 -23.49
C VAL A 151 -20.73 0.42 -23.33
N ALA A 152 -21.89 0.76 -23.91
CA ALA A 152 -22.87 -0.24 -24.29
C ALA A 152 -22.10 -1.35 -25.02
N VAL A 153 -22.34 -2.61 -24.63
CA VAL A 153 -21.86 -3.77 -25.38
C VAL A 153 -22.40 -3.65 -26.81
N ALA A 154 -21.63 -2.99 -27.67
CA ALA A 154 -21.91 -2.83 -29.09
C ALA A 154 -21.45 -4.09 -29.81
N VAL A 155 -21.96 -5.25 -29.40
CA VAL A 155 -21.95 -6.44 -30.25
C VAL A 155 -23.35 -7.01 -30.23
N LYS A 156 -24.28 -6.27 -30.84
CA LYS A 156 -25.65 -6.72 -31.08
C LYS A 156 -25.68 -7.86 -32.11
N ARG A 157 -24.60 -8.09 -32.87
CA ARG A 157 -24.39 -9.22 -33.78
C ARG A 157 -22.89 -9.56 -33.86
N PRO A 158 -22.44 -10.74 -33.39
CA PRO A 158 -21.09 -11.19 -33.67
C PRO A 158 -20.99 -11.47 -35.18
N VAL A 159 -20.15 -10.71 -35.89
CA VAL A 159 -19.86 -10.90 -37.32
C VAL A 159 -19.11 -12.23 -37.55
N VAL A 160 -18.49 -12.76 -36.50
CA VAL A 160 -17.76 -14.03 -36.50
C VAL A 160 -18.51 -15.03 -35.64
N HIS A 161 -18.78 -16.22 -36.16
CA HIS A 161 -19.42 -17.30 -35.41
C HIS A 161 -18.58 -17.65 -34.18
N VAL A 162 -19.06 -17.26 -32.99
CA VAL A 162 -18.42 -17.63 -31.73
C VAL A 162 -18.83 -19.07 -31.42
N PRO A 163 -17.88 -20.04 -31.38
CA PRO A 163 -18.22 -21.42 -31.10
C PRO A 163 -18.83 -21.54 -29.70
N SER A 164 -19.76 -22.49 -29.54
CA SER A 164 -20.35 -22.75 -28.23
C SER A 164 -19.26 -23.13 -27.23
N LEU A 165 -19.48 -22.84 -25.94
CA LEU A 165 -18.55 -23.22 -24.87
C LEU A 165 -18.19 -24.71 -24.95
N GLN A 166 -19.16 -25.56 -25.29
CA GLN A 166 -18.95 -26.99 -25.47
C GLN A 166 -17.95 -27.31 -26.59
N THR A 167 -18.06 -26.65 -27.74
CA THR A 167 -17.09 -26.81 -28.85
C THR A 167 -15.70 -26.30 -28.47
N ALA A 168 -15.61 -25.23 -27.69
CA ALA A 168 -14.34 -24.72 -27.18
C ALA A 168 -13.67 -25.73 -26.22
N TYR A 169 -14.44 -26.34 -25.32
CA TYR A 169 -13.94 -27.38 -24.41
C TYR A 169 -13.50 -28.66 -25.14
N GLN A 170 -14.20 -29.03 -26.21
CA GLN A 170 -13.84 -30.20 -27.04
C GLN A 170 -12.54 -30.00 -27.83
N ARG A 171 -12.18 -28.75 -28.16
CA ARG A 171 -10.93 -28.42 -28.85
C ARG A 171 -9.71 -28.35 -27.94
N LEU A 172 -9.88 -28.50 -26.63
CA LEU A 172 -8.74 -28.52 -25.72
C LEU A 172 -7.92 -29.80 -25.91
N PRO A 173 -6.58 -29.71 -25.89
CA PRO A 173 -5.72 -30.88 -25.89
C PRO A 173 -6.08 -31.86 -24.76
N SER A 174 -5.91 -33.16 -25.01
CA SER A 174 -6.29 -34.23 -24.09
C SER A 174 -5.65 -34.09 -22.69
N TYR A 175 -4.45 -33.51 -22.60
CA TYR A 175 -3.77 -33.26 -21.33
C TYR A 175 -4.44 -32.18 -20.45
N CYS A 176 -5.29 -31.31 -21.01
CA CYS A 176 -6.01 -30.27 -20.27
C CYS A 176 -7.32 -30.77 -19.64
N GLN A 177 -7.91 -31.85 -20.15
CA GLN A 177 -9.21 -32.37 -19.69
C GLN A 177 -9.23 -32.88 -18.24
N PRO A 178 -8.18 -33.52 -17.70
CA PRO A 178 -8.15 -33.97 -16.30
C PRO A 178 -8.21 -32.80 -15.30
N LEU A 179 -7.58 -31.67 -15.64
CA LEU A 179 -7.54 -30.48 -14.78
C LEU A 179 -8.92 -29.82 -14.62
N LEU A 180 -9.81 -30.01 -15.59
CA LEU A 180 -11.17 -29.48 -15.57
C LEU A 180 -12.15 -30.40 -14.83
N LYS A 181 -11.96 -31.73 -14.91
CA LYS A 181 -12.77 -32.70 -14.16
C LYS A 181 -12.53 -32.67 -12.66
N GLY A 182 -11.36 -32.23 -12.20
CA GLY A 182 -11.02 -32.17 -10.76
C GLY A 182 -11.69 -31.04 -9.96
N ARG A 183 -12.60 -30.25 -10.56
CA ARG A 183 -13.23 -29.07 -9.93
C ARG A 183 -14.76 -29.06 -9.92
N SER A 184 -15.42 -30.13 -10.39
CA SER A 184 -16.87 -30.33 -10.26
C SER A 184 -17.21 -31.04 -8.96
#